data_AF-A0A956KNV2-F1
#
_entry.id   AF-A0A956KNV2-F1
#
_cell.length_a   1.000
_cell.length_b   1.000
_cell.length_c   1.000
_cell.angle_alpha   90.00
_cell.angle_beta   90.00
_cell.angle_gamma   90.00
#
_symmetry.space_group_name_H-M   'P 1'
#
loop_
_entity.id
_entity.type
_entity.pdbx_description
1 polymer ?
#
loop_
_entity_poly.entity_id
_entity_poly.type
_entity_poly.pdbx_seq_one_letter_code
_entity_poly.pdbx_strand_id
1 'polypeptide(L)'
;MHPRRSPTLALALALVLPALAGCDFFKELQSEPGAEAGDTDTDTDTGDSDTGDEPCTNLDDYCADQDTLRTCDPESGALVTLDCASLCGASSQLNFSCIPAEDIHACWCVTPGQYKLKSCSELEQCVVACGDPGSDCSQNCFTDTTYQTVRLLGSLYHCADTSCDDICKEFPSDCGSCMQAALAGVWGDCGLERSVCDADQNDEPTWP
;
A
#
# COMPACT_ATOMS: atom_id res chain seq x y z
N MET A 1 53.12 -14.04 33.97
CA MET A 1 53.94 -15.07 33.29
C MET A 1 53.04 -15.81 32.30
N HIS A 2 53.36 -15.73 31.00
CA HIS A 2 52.88 -16.63 29.95
C HIS A 2 53.78 -17.90 29.91
N PRO A 3 53.31 -19.06 29.41
CA PRO A 3 53.38 -19.40 27.98
C PRO A 3 52.06 -20.03 27.44
N ARG A 4 51.56 -19.69 26.24
CA ARG A 4 51.89 -20.20 24.87
C ARG A 4 51.81 -21.76 24.79
N ARG A 5 51.14 -22.44 23.84
CA ARG A 5 50.71 -22.16 22.46
C ARG A 5 49.72 -23.26 21.98
N SER A 6 48.90 -22.92 20.98
CA SER A 6 47.96 -23.77 20.21
C SER A 6 48.58 -24.96 19.46
N PRO A 7 47.75 -25.84 18.86
CA PRO A 7 47.53 -25.69 17.42
C PRO A 7 46.06 -25.89 16.95
N THR A 8 45.69 -25.03 16.01
CA THR A 8 45.04 -25.34 14.73
C THR A 8 43.87 -26.34 14.69
N LEU A 9 42.64 -25.83 14.49
CA LEU A 9 41.75 -26.39 13.48
C LEU A 9 41.00 -25.25 12.79
N ALA A 10 41.25 -25.13 11.48
CA ALA A 10 40.58 -24.21 10.59
C ALA A 10 39.16 -24.71 10.30
N LEU A 11 38.19 -23.81 10.34
CA LEU A 11 37.00 -23.92 9.51
C LEU A 11 36.68 -22.53 8.95
N ALA A 12 37.28 -22.26 7.80
CA ALA A 12 36.82 -21.23 6.90
C ALA A 12 35.56 -21.77 6.21
N LEU A 13 34.38 -21.30 6.64
CA LEU A 13 33.18 -21.44 5.83
C LEU A 13 33.04 -20.17 5.01
N ALA A 14 33.26 -20.34 3.71
CA ALA A 14 33.23 -19.30 2.71
C ALA A 14 31.79 -18.78 2.50
N LEU A 15 31.71 -17.46 2.36
CA LEU A 15 30.81 -16.68 1.52
C LEU A 15 29.78 -17.49 0.72
N VAL A 16 28.51 -17.40 1.14
CA VAL A 16 27.40 -17.31 0.20
C VAL A 16 26.77 -15.96 0.44
N LEU A 17 27.01 -15.04 -0.48
CA LEU A 17 26.28 -13.78 -0.56
C LEU A 17 24.79 -14.14 -0.62
N PRO A 18 23.90 -13.58 0.23
CA PRO A 18 22.57 -13.32 -0.27
C PRO A 18 22.78 -12.27 -1.36
N ALA A 19 22.67 -12.69 -2.62
CA ALA A 19 22.30 -11.76 -3.66
C ALA A 19 21.04 -11.06 -3.14
N LEU A 20 21.20 -9.80 -2.74
CA LEU A 20 20.09 -8.89 -2.55
C LEU A 20 19.34 -8.94 -3.88
N ALA A 21 18.23 -9.67 -3.90
CA ALA A 21 17.15 -9.45 -4.84
C ALA A 21 16.59 -8.06 -4.50
N GLY A 22 17.37 -7.04 -4.85
CA GLY A 22 16.89 -5.69 -4.95
C GLY A 22 15.98 -5.61 -6.17
N CYS A 23 14.86 -4.92 -5.96
CA CYS A 23 14.05 -4.24 -6.97
C CYS A 23 12.90 -5.05 -7.60
N ASP A 24 11.92 -5.46 -6.80
CA ASP A 24 10.50 -5.36 -7.25
C ASP A 24 9.72 -4.29 -6.48
N PHE A 25 10.13 -3.93 -5.26
CA PHE A 25 9.52 -2.83 -4.48
C PHE A 25 9.59 -1.44 -5.17
N PHE A 26 10.56 -1.23 -6.08
CA PHE A 26 10.74 0.05 -6.79
C PHE A 26 10.11 0.09 -8.18
N LYS A 27 9.50 -0.99 -8.65
CA LYS A 27 8.95 -1.05 -10.01
C LYS A 27 7.70 -0.17 -10.16
N GLU A 28 7.02 0.12 -9.05
CA GLU A 28 5.86 1.04 -9.01
C GLU A 28 6.25 2.53 -9.00
N LEU A 29 7.54 2.87 -8.97
CA LEU A 29 7.99 4.27 -9.02
C LEU A 29 8.44 4.73 -10.42
N GLN A 30 8.35 3.87 -11.45
CA GLN A 30 8.76 4.19 -12.82
C GLN A 30 7.79 3.65 -13.87
N SER A 31 6.52 4.06 -13.83
CA SER A 31 5.63 3.96 -14.99
C SER A 31 5.88 5.15 -15.94
N GLU A 32 6.93 5.05 -16.76
CA GLU A 32 6.99 5.80 -18.04
C GLU A 32 6.20 5.03 -19.11
N PRO A 33 5.50 5.72 -20.02
CA PRO A 33 4.60 5.08 -20.98
C PRO A 33 5.36 4.56 -22.21
N GLY A 34 5.14 3.28 -22.53
CA GLY A 34 5.37 2.76 -23.88
C GLY A 34 6.46 1.69 -23.99
N ALA A 35 6.03 0.45 -24.07
CA ALA A 35 6.73 -0.58 -24.83
C ALA A 35 5.70 -1.57 -25.37
N GLU A 36 5.28 -1.35 -26.61
CA GLU A 36 4.65 -2.39 -27.40
C GLU A 36 5.68 -3.51 -27.63
N ALA A 37 5.34 -4.71 -27.18
CA ALA A 37 5.95 -5.94 -27.64
C ALA A 37 4.82 -6.94 -27.84
N GLY A 38 4.39 -7.07 -29.10
CA GLY A 38 3.62 -8.22 -29.52
C GLY A 38 4.48 -9.47 -29.42
N ASP A 39 3.92 -10.53 -28.85
CA ASP A 39 4.05 -11.86 -29.43
C ASP A 39 2.86 -12.73 -29.01
N THR A 40 2.32 -13.40 -30.00
CA THR A 40 1.24 -14.40 -29.94
C THR A 40 1.84 -15.72 -29.48
N ASP A 41 1.28 -16.37 -28.46
CA ASP A 41 0.87 -17.77 -28.61
C ASP A 41 0.00 -18.29 -27.44
N THR A 42 -0.94 -19.11 -27.89
CA THR A 42 -2.08 -19.77 -27.26
C THR A 42 -1.67 -20.85 -26.25
N ASP A 43 -2.35 -20.90 -25.09
CA ASP A 43 -3.02 -22.10 -24.55
C ASP A 43 -3.44 -21.87 -23.09
N THR A 44 -4.74 -21.86 -22.80
CA THR A 44 -5.24 -22.21 -21.47
C THR A 44 -6.60 -22.91 -21.58
N ASP A 45 -6.58 -24.16 -21.16
CA ASP A 45 -7.71 -25.06 -20.99
C ASP A 45 -8.32 -24.86 -19.59
N THR A 46 -9.63 -24.63 -19.56
CA THR A 46 -10.61 -24.85 -18.49
C THR A 46 -10.26 -24.40 -17.06
N GLY A 47 -10.65 -23.16 -16.75
CA GLY A 47 -10.96 -22.68 -15.40
C GLY A 47 -12.20 -21.79 -15.47
N ASP A 48 -13.31 -22.30 -14.93
CA ASP A 48 -14.61 -21.67 -14.67
C ASP A 48 -14.69 -20.16 -14.98
N SER A 49 -15.09 -19.83 -16.21
CA SER A 49 -15.43 -18.47 -16.58
C SER A 49 -16.89 -18.26 -16.21
N ASP A 50 -17.10 -17.85 -14.96
CA ASP A 50 -18.34 -17.18 -14.55
C ASP A 50 -18.33 -15.78 -15.19
N THR A 51 -18.43 -15.72 -16.53
CA THR A 51 -18.69 -14.48 -17.26
C THR A 51 -20.18 -14.20 -17.14
N GLY A 52 -20.60 -13.80 -15.94
CA GLY A 52 -21.89 -13.16 -15.75
C GLY A 52 -21.89 -11.85 -16.52
N ASP A 53 -22.72 -11.76 -17.58
CA ASP A 53 -23.11 -10.52 -18.26
C ASP A 53 -23.92 -9.56 -17.33
N GLU A 54 -23.78 -9.70 -16.02
CA GLU A 54 -24.44 -8.82 -15.05
C GLU A 54 -23.68 -7.49 -14.98
N PRO A 55 -24.40 -6.35 -15.01
CA PRO A 55 -23.77 -5.06 -14.82
C PRO A 55 -23.09 -5.05 -13.46
N CYS A 56 -21.90 -4.47 -13.39
CA CYS A 56 -21.23 -4.31 -12.10
C CYS A 56 -22.11 -3.50 -11.14
N THR A 57 -21.76 -3.57 -9.88
CA THR A 57 -22.36 -2.83 -8.79
C THR A 57 -21.25 -2.11 -8.03
N ASN A 58 -21.61 -1.16 -7.16
CA ASN A 58 -20.62 -0.49 -6.31
C ASN A 58 -19.92 -1.45 -5.33
N LEU A 59 -20.44 -2.68 -5.16
CA LEU A 59 -19.78 -3.73 -4.37
C LEU A 59 -18.62 -4.39 -5.13
N ASP A 60 -18.55 -4.17 -6.45
CA ASP A 60 -17.46 -4.61 -7.32
C ASP A 60 -16.36 -3.55 -7.43
N ASP A 61 -16.51 -2.42 -6.73
CA ASP A 61 -15.46 -1.41 -6.62
C ASP A 61 -14.30 -2.01 -5.83
N TYR A 62 -13.07 -1.78 -6.27
CA TYR A 62 -11.86 -2.18 -5.57
C TYR A 62 -10.68 -1.30 -5.96
N CYS A 63 -9.62 -1.37 -5.16
CA CYS A 63 -8.38 -0.65 -5.42
C CYS A 63 -7.36 -1.63 -6.01
N ALA A 64 -7.06 -1.49 -7.30
CA ALA A 64 -6.16 -2.42 -7.99
C ALA A 64 -4.71 -2.27 -7.51
N ASP A 65 -4.35 -1.04 -7.15
CA ASP A 65 -3.11 -0.66 -6.50
C ASP A 65 -3.37 0.64 -5.71
N GLN A 66 -2.33 1.24 -5.12
CA GLN A 66 -2.47 2.48 -4.35
C GLN A 66 -2.97 3.68 -5.19
N ASP A 67 -2.74 3.65 -6.50
CA ASP A 67 -2.93 4.72 -7.47
C ASP A 67 -4.13 4.51 -8.40
N THR A 68 -4.75 3.33 -8.35
CA THR A 68 -5.78 2.93 -9.31
C THR A 68 -7.06 2.50 -8.63
N LEU A 69 -8.13 3.26 -8.83
CA LEU A 69 -9.49 2.89 -8.45
C LEU A 69 -10.18 2.17 -9.62
N ARG A 70 -10.75 1.00 -9.31
CA ARG A 70 -11.70 0.31 -10.19
C ARG A 70 -13.07 0.50 -9.60
N THR A 71 -13.96 1.15 -10.35
CA THR A 71 -15.31 1.48 -9.87
C THR A 71 -16.33 1.19 -10.95
N CYS A 72 -17.53 0.83 -10.54
CA CYS A 72 -18.63 0.62 -11.44
C CYS A 72 -19.20 1.96 -11.94
N ASP A 73 -19.13 2.20 -13.25
CA ASP A 73 -19.76 3.38 -13.84
C ASP A 73 -21.29 3.19 -13.87
N PRO A 74 -22.07 4.05 -13.17
CA PRO A 74 -23.51 3.86 -13.03
C PRO A 74 -24.29 4.08 -14.32
N GLU A 75 -23.69 4.73 -15.33
CA GLU A 75 -24.34 4.99 -16.62
C GLU A 75 -24.16 3.82 -17.60
N SER A 76 -22.95 3.26 -17.69
CA SER A 76 -22.64 2.16 -18.59
C SER A 76 -22.80 0.77 -17.98
N GLY A 77 -22.81 0.66 -16.64
CA GLY A 77 -22.80 -0.62 -15.93
C GLY A 77 -21.50 -1.39 -16.11
N ALA A 78 -20.42 -0.71 -16.52
CA ALA A 78 -19.12 -1.29 -16.77
C ALA A 78 -18.11 -0.85 -15.71
N LEU A 79 -17.20 -1.75 -15.36
CA LEU A 79 -16.09 -1.44 -14.47
C LEU A 79 -15.09 -0.53 -15.20
N VAL A 80 -14.90 0.68 -14.70
CA VAL A 80 -13.96 1.67 -15.24
C VAL A 80 -12.70 1.75 -14.39
N THR A 81 -11.61 2.21 -15.00
CA THR A 81 -10.32 2.40 -14.33
C THR A 81 -10.03 3.88 -14.21
N LEU A 82 -9.79 4.35 -13.00
CA LEU A 82 -9.48 5.74 -12.72
C LEU A 82 -8.10 5.85 -12.08
N ASP A 83 -7.26 6.71 -12.65
CA ASP A 83 -5.98 7.11 -12.06
C ASP A 83 -6.23 8.16 -10.96
N CYS A 84 -5.89 7.81 -9.72
CA CYS A 84 -6.09 8.67 -8.56
C CYS A 84 -5.29 9.98 -8.67
N ALA A 85 -4.11 9.97 -9.31
CA ALA A 85 -3.33 11.18 -9.50
C ALA A 85 -4.09 12.19 -10.40
N SER A 86 -4.71 11.69 -11.47
CA SER A 86 -5.55 12.51 -12.35
C SER A 86 -6.80 13.04 -11.65
N LEU A 87 -7.40 12.27 -10.74
CA LEU A 87 -8.59 12.68 -9.97
C LEU A 87 -8.28 13.74 -8.90
N CYS A 88 -7.12 13.63 -8.26
CA CYS A 88 -6.75 14.52 -7.16
C CYS A 88 -6.30 15.93 -7.58
N GLY A 89 -6.04 16.13 -8.87
CA GLY A 89 -5.68 17.41 -9.46
C GLY A 89 -4.30 17.93 -9.04
N ALA A 90 -3.82 18.97 -9.71
CA ALA A 90 -2.44 19.47 -9.54
C ALA A 90 -2.11 20.07 -8.16
N SER A 91 -3.13 20.38 -7.34
CA SER A 91 -2.97 20.97 -6.00
C SER A 91 -2.77 19.94 -4.89
N SER A 92 -3.21 18.71 -5.10
CA SER A 92 -3.04 17.60 -4.15
C SER A 92 -1.88 16.76 -4.67
N GLN A 93 -0.74 16.78 -3.98
CA GLN A 93 0.50 16.24 -4.54
C GLN A 93 0.57 14.71 -4.49
N LEU A 94 -0.36 14.04 -3.78
CA LEU A 94 -0.46 12.59 -3.72
C LEU A 94 -1.89 12.12 -3.45
N ASN A 95 -2.16 10.90 -3.87
CA ASN A 95 -3.26 10.07 -3.40
C ASN A 95 -2.77 9.17 -2.25
N PHE A 96 -3.51 9.19 -1.15
CA PHE A 96 -3.27 8.40 0.04
C PHE A 96 -4.18 7.18 0.01
N SER A 97 -3.78 6.14 -0.71
CA SER A 97 -4.46 4.83 -0.82
C SER A 97 -5.95 4.88 -1.14
N CYS A 98 -6.32 4.33 -2.28
CA CYS A 98 -7.69 3.89 -2.48
C CYS A 98 -8.06 2.89 -1.36
N ILE A 99 -8.96 3.26 -0.44
CA ILE A 99 -9.43 2.41 0.68
C ILE A 99 -10.94 2.56 0.86
N PRO A 100 -11.60 1.54 1.44
CA PRO A 100 -13.00 1.61 1.80
C PRO A 100 -13.18 2.53 3.02
N ALA A 101 -13.89 3.64 2.83
CA ALA A 101 -14.61 4.29 3.93
C ALA A 101 -16.10 4.14 3.67
N GLU A 102 -16.84 3.74 4.71
CA GLU A 102 -18.31 3.57 4.64
C GLU A 102 -18.76 2.75 3.42
N ASP A 103 -18.05 1.65 3.13
CA ASP A 103 -18.32 0.72 2.02
C ASP A 103 -18.02 1.27 0.61
N ILE A 104 -17.15 2.30 0.49
CA ILE A 104 -16.78 2.89 -0.81
C ILE A 104 -15.26 3.03 -0.93
N HIS A 105 -14.68 2.36 -1.93
CA HIS A 105 -13.32 2.58 -2.39
C HIS A 105 -13.21 3.95 -3.07
N ALA A 106 -12.29 4.80 -2.63
CA ALA A 106 -12.15 6.16 -3.17
C ALA A 106 -10.70 6.63 -3.22
N CYS A 107 -10.35 7.48 -4.18
CA CYS A 107 -9.05 8.15 -4.23
C CYS A 107 -8.99 9.28 -3.20
N TRP A 108 -8.21 9.12 -2.13
CA TRP A 108 -8.04 10.15 -1.10
C TRP A 108 -6.93 11.11 -1.48
N CYS A 109 -7.25 12.38 -1.66
CA CYS A 109 -6.30 13.38 -2.11
C CYS A 109 -5.68 14.10 -0.92
N VAL A 110 -4.35 14.08 -0.79
CA VAL A 110 -3.65 14.68 0.35
C VAL A 110 -2.52 15.61 -0.08
N THR A 111 -2.15 16.52 0.81
CA THR A 111 -1.01 17.43 0.63
C THR A 111 0.08 17.12 1.64
N PRO A 112 1.13 16.38 1.26
CA PRO A 112 2.28 16.15 2.11
C PRO A 112 3.02 17.45 2.45
N GLY A 113 3.62 17.47 3.63
CA GLY A 113 4.61 18.47 4.02
C GLY A 113 5.96 18.31 3.32
N GLN A 114 6.86 19.24 3.63
CA GLN A 114 8.25 19.24 3.13
C GLN A 114 9.22 18.56 4.09
N TYR A 115 8.83 18.38 5.36
CA TYR A 115 9.68 17.85 6.42
C TYR A 115 8.96 16.72 7.14
N LYS A 116 9.75 15.74 7.60
CA LYS A 116 9.23 14.58 8.30
C LYS A 116 9.18 14.84 9.81
N LEU A 117 8.06 15.34 10.30
CA LEU A 117 7.80 15.53 11.74
C LEU A 117 7.09 14.31 12.34
N LYS A 118 6.34 13.56 11.54
CA LYS A 118 5.70 12.29 11.92
C LYS A 118 6.32 11.12 11.16
N SER A 119 6.67 10.07 11.88
CA SER A 119 6.89 8.72 11.33
C SER A 119 5.61 8.15 10.72
N CYS A 120 5.72 7.06 9.96
CA CYS A 120 4.56 6.39 9.35
C CYS A 120 3.54 5.94 10.42
N SER A 121 3.98 5.35 11.54
CA SER A 121 3.08 4.92 12.62
C SER A 121 2.43 6.09 13.38
N GLU A 122 3.11 7.24 13.48
CA GLU A 122 2.54 8.47 14.07
C GLU A 122 1.54 9.15 13.12
N LEU A 123 1.77 9.07 11.81
CA LEU A 123 0.82 9.50 10.79
C LEU A 123 -0.44 8.63 10.85
N GLU A 124 -0.29 7.29 10.89
CA GLU A 124 -1.39 6.34 11.05
C GLU A 124 -2.27 6.69 12.25
N GLN A 125 -1.66 6.90 13.42
CA GLN A 125 -2.38 7.27 14.64
C GLN A 125 -3.11 8.62 14.50
N CYS A 126 -2.50 9.58 13.80
CA CYS A 126 -3.11 10.89 13.56
C CYS A 126 -4.37 10.75 12.67
N VAL A 127 -4.28 10.01 11.56
CA VAL A 127 -5.41 9.76 10.65
C VAL A 127 -6.53 8.99 11.37
N VAL A 128 -6.19 7.95 12.12
CA VAL A 128 -7.16 7.17 12.92
C VAL A 128 -7.87 8.05 13.95
N ALA A 129 -7.15 8.98 14.60
CA ALA A 129 -7.76 9.92 15.55
C ALA A 129 -8.74 10.91 14.89
N CYS A 130 -8.56 11.20 13.61
CA CYS A 130 -9.47 12.02 12.82
C CYS A 130 -10.69 11.26 12.30
N GLY A 131 -10.63 9.93 12.21
CA GLY A 131 -11.73 9.04 11.84
C GLY A 131 -12.06 8.98 10.35
N ASP A 132 -11.86 10.08 9.62
CA ASP A 132 -12.05 10.18 8.17
C ASP A 132 -10.74 10.67 7.50
N PRO A 133 -10.11 9.88 6.60
CA PRO A 133 -8.87 10.25 5.92
C PRO A 133 -8.96 11.51 5.03
N GLY A 134 -10.16 11.91 4.62
CA GLY A 134 -10.41 13.05 3.74
C GLY A 134 -10.87 14.29 4.47
N SER A 135 -11.11 14.18 5.77
CA SER A 135 -11.46 15.31 6.63
C SER A 135 -10.33 16.33 6.71
N ASP A 136 -10.67 17.60 6.96
CA ASP A 136 -9.70 18.67 7.24
C ASP A 136 -8.73 18.30 8.39
N CYS A 137 -9.18 17.47 9.33
CA CYS A 137 -8.35 16.94 10.41
C CYS A 137 -7.21 16.06 9.86
N SER A 138 -7.56 15.06 9.04
CA SER A 138 -6.58 14.14 8.45
C SER A 138 -5.65 14.87 7.49
N GLN A 139 -6.15 15.86 6.75
CA GLN A 139 -5.31 16.70 5.89
C GLN A 139 -4.16 17.35 6.65
N ASN A 140 -4.40 17.84 7.88
CA ASN A 140 -3.34 18.42 8.71
C ASN A 140 -2.29 17.36 9.11
N CYS A 141 -2.69 16.11 9.35
CA CYS A 141 -1.75 15.03 9.64
C CYS A 141 -0.73 14.83 8.51
N PHE A 142 -1.16 14.92 7.25
CA PHE A 142 -0.29 14.76 6.08
C PHE A 142 0.67 15.94 5.89
N THR A 143 0.31 17.15 6.33
CA THR A 143 1.20 18.32 6.26
C THR A 143 2.43 18.23 7.18
N ASP A 144 2.39 17.34 8.17
CA ASP A 144 3.49 17.11 9.13
C ASP A 144 4.46 16.00 8.68
N THR A 145 4.35 15.51 7.44
CA THR A 145 5.27 14.47 6.95
C THR A 145 5.53 14.53 5.45
N THR A 146 6.44 13.72 4.94
CA THR A 146 6.89 13.76 3.54
C THR A 146 6.09 12.82 2.65
N TYR A 147 6.19 13.02 1.33
CA TYR A 147 5.56 12.15 0.34
C TYR A 147 5.92 10.67 0.51
N GLN A 148 7.16 10.38 0.94
CA GLN A 148 7.65 9.01 1.13
C GLN A 148 6.92 8.32 2.27
N THR A 149 6.77 8.99 3.41
CA THR A 149 6.03 8.48 4.56
C THR A 149 4.54 8.29 4.24
N VAL A 150 3.94 9.22 3.50
CA VAL A 150 2.55 9.07 3.02
C VAL A 150 2.40 7.83 2.13
N ARG A 151 3.34 7.57 1.22
CA ARG A 151 3.32 6.39 0.34
C ARG A 151 3.53 5.08 1.10
N LEU A 152 4.40 5.07 2.12
CA LEU A 152 4.57 3.90 2.98
C LEU A 152 3.29 3.55 3.72
N LEU A 153 2.61 4.56 4.27
CA LEU A 153 1.33 4.35 4.93
C LEU A 153 0.24 3.91 3.95
N GLY A 154 0.19 4.50 2.75
CA GLY A 154 -0.71 4.05 1.68
C GLY A 154 -0.48 2.59 1.27
N SER A 155 0.77 2.13 1.29
CA SER A 155 1.13 0.73 0.97
C SER A 155 0.60 -0.23 2.03
N LEU A 156 0.73 0.14 3.30
CA LEU A 156 0.18 -0.62 4.42
C LEU A 156 -1.36 -0.70 4.34
N TYR A 157 -2.01 0.40 4.01
CA TYR A 157 -3.47 0.47 3.87
C TYR A 157 -3.98 -0.35 2.68
N HIS A 158 -3.32 -0.28 1.53
CA HIS A 158 -3.68 -1.09 0.36
C HIS A 158 -3.47 -2.59 0.61
N CYS A 159 -2.41 -2.98 1.31
CA CYS A 159 -2.25 -4.38 1.70
C CYS A 159 -3.39 -4.83 2.61
N ALA A 160 -3.75 -4.01 3.61
CA ALA A 160 -4.83 -4.32 4.53
C ALA A 160 -6.16 -4.50 3.79
N ASP A 161 -6.45 -3.61 2.84
CA ASP A 161 -7.61 -3.67 1.95
C ASP A 161 -7.64 -4.99 1.17
N THR A 162 -6.55 -5.31 0.48
CA THR A 162 -6.41 -6.57 -0.28
C THR A 162 -6.59 -7.80 0.61
N SER A 163 -6.08 -7.76 1.85
CA SER A 163 -6.22 -8.87 2.81
C SER A 163 -7.64 -9.01 3.38
N CYS A 164 -8.45 -7.97 3.27
CA CYS A 164 -9.79 -7.87 3.83
C CYS A 164 -10.89 -7.85 2.77
N ASP A 165 -10.56 -7.83 1.48
CA ASP A 165 -11.48 -7.71 0.35
C ASP A 165 -12.70 -8.65 0.46
N ASP A 166 -12.46 -9.95 0.67
CA ASP A 166 -13.53 -10.94 0.84
C ASP A 166 -14.45 -10.62 2.04
N ILE A 167 -13.87 -10.23 3.17
CA ILE A 167 -14.63 -9.86 4.38
C ILE A 167 -15.41 -8.58 4.13
N CYS A 168 -14.83 -7.60 3.45
CA CYS A 168 -15.48 -6.34 3.13
C CYS A 168 -16.65 -6.52 2.17
N LYS A 169 -16.55 -7.47 1.22
CA LYS A 169 -17.64 -7.84 0.30
C LYS A 169 -18.74 -8.64 0.98
N GLU A 170 -18.40 -9.69 1.73
CA GLU A 170 -19.38 -10.59 2.32
C GLU A 170 -20.01 -10.05 3.61
N PHE A 171 -19.22 -9.33 4.41
CA PHE A 171 -19.58 -8.82 5.74
C PHE A 171 -19.15 -7.35 5.92
N PRO A 172 -19.82 -6.38 5.25
CA PRO A 172 -19.43 -4.97 5.30
C PRO A 172 -19.29 -4.39 6.72
N SER A 173 -20.14 -4.85 7.66
CA SER A 173 -20.06 -4.44 9.08
C SER A 173 -18.75 -4.83 9.78
N ASP A 174 -18.07 -5.86 9.27
CA ASP A 174 -16.87 -6.43 9.86
C ASP A 174 -15.60 -5.95 9.14
N CYS A 175 -15.74 -5.31 7.96
CA CYS A 175 -14.66 -4.76 7.15
C CYS A 175 -13.71 -3.88 7.97
N GLY A 176 -14.26 -2.90 8.70
CA GLY A 176 -13.44 -1.99 9.53
C GLY A 176 -12.64 -2.71 10.61
N SER A 177 -13.18 -3.80 11.19
CA SER A 177 -12.46 -4.61 12.18
C SER A 177 -11.35 -5.44 11.53
N CYS A 178 -11.60 -5.98 10.32
CA CYS A 178 -10.59 -6.67 9.54
C CYS A 178 -9.44 -5.72 9.18
N MET A 179 -9.76 -4.53 8.65
CA MET A 179 -8.78 -3.52 8.27
C MET A 179 -7.88 -3.15 9.45
N GLN A 180 -8.46 -2.88 10.63
CA GLN A 180 -7.68 -2.59 11.84
C GLN A 180 -6.77 -3.75 12.25
N ALA A 181 -7.24 -5.00 12.12
CA ALA A 181 -6.43 -6.18 12.42
C ALA A 181 -5.29 -6.37 11.41
N ALA A 182 -5.53 -6.12 10.12
CA ALA A 182 -4.53 -6.21 9.08
C ALA A 182 -3.47 -5.11 9.19
N LEU A 183 -3.89 -3.86 9.44
CA LEU A 183 -3.00 -2.73 9.73
C LEU A 183 -2.11 -2.98 10.96
N ALA A 184 -2.64 -3.63 11.99
CA ALA A 184 -1.89 -4.03 13.17
C ALA A 184 -0.95 -5.25 12.94
N GLY A 185 -0.94 -5.82 11.73
CA GLY A 185 -0.14 -6.99 11.37
C GLY A 185 -0.57 -8.29 12.09
N VAL A 186 -1.81 -8.34 12.59
CA VAL A 186 -2.36 -9.52 13.29
C VAL A 186 -3.32 -10.34 12.41
N TRP A 187 -3.62 -9.85 11.21
CA TRP A 187 -4.45 -10.49 10.19
C TRP A 187 -3.87 -10.26 8.80
N GLY A 188 -4.13 -11.18 7.87
CA GLY A 188 -3.59 -11.11 6.51
C GLY A 188 -2.06 -11.25 6.46
N ASP A 189 -1.50 -10.98 5.28
CA ASP A 189 -0.06 -11.08 5.03
C ASP A 189 0.67 -9.72 5.09
N CYS A 190 0.04 -8.68 5.64
CA CYS A 190 0.56 -7.29 5.69
C CYS A 190 1.65 -7.02 6.74
N GLY A 191 2.19 -8.07 7.35
CA GLY A 191 3.20 -7.93 8.39
C GLY A 191 4.51 -7.30 7.90
N LEU A 192 4.88 -7.53 6.62
CA LEU A 192 6.08 -6.95 6.04
C LEU A 192 5.92 -5.44 5.85
N GLU A 193 4.82 -5.00 5.23
CA GLU A 193 4.47 -3.60 4.99
C GLU A 193 4.40 -2.85 6.32
N ARG A 194 3.81 -3.48 7.35
CA ARG A 194 3.78 -2.92 8.70
C ARG A 194 5.19 -2.71 9.25
N SER A 195 6.06 -3.71 9.12
CA SER A 195 7.43 -3.61 9.59
C SER A 195 8.24 -2.51 8.88
N VAL A 196 7.98 -2.27 7.60
CA VAL A 196 8.61 -1.19 6.83
C VAL A 196 8.07 0.17 7.26
N CYS A 197 6.75 0.31 7.44
CA CYS A 197 6.13 1.51 7.99
C CYS A 197 6.68 1.84 9.39
N ASP A 198 6.74 0.86 10.29
CA ASP A 198 7.27 1.08 11.65
C ASP A 198 8.79 1.40 11.65
N ALA A 199 9.54 1.00 10.62
CA ALA A 199 10.94 1.37 10.45
C ALA A 199 11.13 2.82 9.94
N ASP A 200 10.07 3.47 9.46
CA ASP A 200 10.09 4.81 8.88
C ASP A 200 10.10 5.91 9.96
N GLN A 201 11.24 6.10 10.61
CA GLN A 201 11.44 7.05 11.74
C GLN A 201 11.49 8.52 11.32
N ASN A 202 11.12 9.45 12.21
CA ASN A 202 11.16 10.89 11.92
C ASN A 202 12.58 11.39 11.55
N ASP A 203 12.63 12.47 10.75
CA ASP A 203 13.89 13.16 10.39
C ASP A 203 14.10 14.42 11.23
N GLU A 204 13.24 14.65 12.23
CA GLU A 204 13.33 15.84 13.06
C GLU A 204 14.68 15.85 13.80
N PRO A 205 15.50 16.91 13.64
CA PRO A 205 16.76 16.99 14.35
C PRO A 205 16.48 16.93 15.85
N THR A 206 17.02 15.92 16.53
CA THR A 206 17.06 15.93 17.99
C THR A 206 17.89 17.15 18.40
N TRP A 207 17.21 18.17 18.93
CA TRP A 207 17.88 19.35 19.45
C TRP A 207 18.86 18.93 20.57
N PRO A 208 20.10 19.47 20.58
CA PRO A 208 21.13 19.11 21.56
C PRO A 208 20.82 19.60 22.99
#